data_AF-A0A0T1WIK2-F1
#
_entry.id   AF-A0A0T1WIK2-F1
#
_cell.length_a   1.000
_cell.length_b   1.000
_cell.length_c   1.000
_cell.angle_alpha   90.00
_cell.angle_beta   90.00
_cell.angle_gamma   90.00
#
_symmetry.space_group_name_H-M   'P 1'
#
loop_
_entity.id
_entity.type
_entity.pdbx_description
1 polymer ?
#
loop_
_entity_poly.entity_id
_entity_poly.type
_entity_poly.pdbx_seq_one_letter_code
_entity_poly.pdbx_strand_id
1 'polypeptide(L)'
;MTSLGDAVELASSESGLAVVSTVRGDGTVQASLVNAGLVAHPVTGEPTLAFVTYGRVKLANLRARPQIAVTFRNGWRWATVEGNAELAGPDDPQPWLNGDGLRLLLREVFSAAGGKHDDWAEYDRVMAEQRRTVVLIAPGRVYSNG
;
A
#
# COMPACT_ATOMS: atom_id res chain seq x y z
N MET A 1 -9.66 11.79 17.88
CA MET A 1 -9.21 10.44 17.49
C MET A 1 -8.76 10.54 16.05
N THR A 2 -7.51 10.20 15.75
CA THR A 2 -6.94 10.33 14.39
C THR A 2 -7.64 9.37 13.43
N SER A 3 -8.16 9.91 12.33
CA SER A 3 -8.77 9.13 11.26
C SER A 3 -7.72 8.57 10.28
N LEU A 4 -8.11 7.60 9.46
CA LEU A 4 -7.27 7.13 8.36
C LEU A 4 -6.95 8.27 7.36
N GLY A 5 -7.92 9.14 7.10
CA GLY A 5 -7.74 10.31 6.23
C GLY A 5 -6.69 11.27 6.79
N ASP A 6 -6.80 11.61 8.08
CA ASP A 6 -5.85 12.50 8.77
C ASP A 6 -4.42 11.95 8.68
N ALA A 7 -4.26 10.62 8.77
CA ALA A 7 -2.96 9.97 8.68
C ALA A 7 -2.34 10.13 7.28
N VAL A 8 -3.10 9.86 6.22
CA VAL A 8 -2.61 9.97 4.84
C VAL A 8 -2.35 11.42 4.43
N GLU A 9 -3.15 12.37 4.93
CA GLU A 9 -3.00 13.80 4.65
C GLU A 9 -1.62 14.33 5.07
N LEU A 10 -1.01 13.76 6.12
CA LEU A 10 0.35 14.14 6.55
C LEU A 10 1.38 14.02 5.43
N ALA A 11 1.24 13.05 4.52
CA ALA A 11 2.19 12.82 3.44
C ALA A 11 1.78 13.45 2.10
N SER A 12 0.73 14.27 2.08
CA SER A 12 0.26 14.95 0.85
C SER A 12 1.34 15.77 0.15
N SER A 13 2.23 16.43 0.91
CA SER A 13 3.36 17.21 0.37
C SER A 13 4.52 16.37 -0.17
N GLU A 14 4.56 15.06 0.12
CA GLU A 14 5.63 14.14 -0.29
C GLU A 14 5.09 12.98 -1.12
N SER A 15 3.99 13.18 -1.85
CA SER A 15 3.36 12.15 -2.70
C SER A 15 3.10 10.85 -1.93
N GLY A 16 2.47 10.93 -0.75
CA GLY A 16 2.09 9.74 0.02
C GLY A 16 3.26 8.94 0.60
N LEU A 17 4.46 9.54 0.72
CA LEU A 17 5.63 8.88 1.29
C LEU A 17 5.35 8.37 2.72
N ALA A 18 5.60 7.08 2.94
CA ALA A 18 5.38 6.41 4.21
C ALA A 18 6.47 5.39 4.51
N VAL A 19 6.67 5.11 5.80
CA VAL A 19 7.46 3.97 6.27
C VAL A 19 6.53 2.79 6.50
N VAL A 20 6.82 1.64 5.89
CA VAL A 20 6.14 0.38 6.19
C VAL A 20 7.03 -0.52 7.01
N SER A 21 6.45 -1.15 8.03
CA SER A 21 7.09 -2.14 8.88
C SER A 21 6.41 -3.50 8.75
N THR A 22 7.17 -4.53 8.40
CA THR A 22 6.72 -5.92 8.25
C THR A 22 7.45 -6.85 9.21
N VAL A 23 6.89 -8.03 9.48
CA VAL A 23 7.47 -9.01 10.42
C VAL A 23 8.25 -10.08 9.66
N ARG A 24 9.53 -10.27 10.02
CA ARG A 24 10.40 -11.30 9.45
C ARG A 24 10.07 -12.70 10.00
N GLY A 25 10.68 -13.72 9.38
CA GLY A 25 10.60 -15.11 9.81
C GLY A 25 11.02 -15.35 11.26
N ASP A 26 12.03 -14.62 11.73
CA ASP A 26 12.59 -14.67 13.09
C ASP A 26 11.84 -13.78 14.10
N GLY A 27 10.72 -13.15 13.70
CA GLY A 27 9.94 -12.25 14.55
C GLY A 27 10.48 -10.82 14.64
N THR A 28 11.63 -10.51 14.02
CA THR A 28 12.15 -9.13 13.97
C THR A 28 11.42 -8.27 12.95
N VAL A 29 11.59 -6.94 13.03
CA VAL A 29 10.89 -5.97 12.15
C VAL A 29 11.76 -5.52 10.99
N GLN A 30 11.22 -5.57 9.77
CA GLN A 30 11.80 -4.98 8.56
C GLN A 30 11.06 -3.70 8.19
N ALA A 31 11.78 -2.59 8.11
CA ALA A 31 11.25 -1.30 7.68
C ALA A 31 11.73 -0.91 6.28
N SER A 32 10.87 -0.25 5.50
CA SER A 32 11.21 0.33 4.20
C SER A 32 10.29 1.50 3.84
N LEU A 33 10.70 2.33 2.87
CA LEU A 33 9.85 3.39 2.33
C LEU A 33 8.95 2.88 1.19
N VAL A 34 7.76 3.46 1.09
CA VAL A 34 6.80 3.31 -0.02
C VAL A 34 6.07 4.63 -0.24
N ASN A 35 5.41 4.76 -1.39
CA ASN A 35 4.35 5.74 -1.59
C ASN A 35 3.02 5.01 -1.43
N ALA A 36 2.17 5.49 -0.53
CA ALA A 36 0.88 4.89 -0.21
C ALA A 36 -0.24 5.94 -0.32
N GLY A 37 -1.43 5.48 -0.67
CA GLY A 37 -2.62 6.32 -0.83
C GLY A 37 -3.89 5.59 -0.41
N LEU A 38 -5.01 6.32 -0.40
CA LEU A 38 -6.33 5.76 -0.13
C LEU A 38 -7.03 5.37 -1.42
N VAL A 39 -7.57 4.16 -1.43
CA VAL A 39 -8.42 3.62 -2.48
C VAL A 39 -9.66 3.00 -1.85
N ALA A 40 -10.71 2.78 -2.64
CA ALA A 40 -11.82 1.94 -2.20
C ALA A 40 -11.43 0.47 -2.38
N HIS A 41 -11.73 -0.37 -1.40
CA HIS A 41 -11.49 -1.81 -1.57
C HIS A 41 -12.30 -2.35 -2.75
N PRO A 42 -11.72 -3.11 -3.71
CA PRO A 42 -12.41 -3.52 -4.94
C PRO A 42 -13.68 -4.35 -4.72
N VAL A 43 -13.81 -5.01 -3.57
CA VAL A 43 -14.97 -5.86 -3.23
C VAL A 43 -15.94 -5.18 -2.28
N THR A 44 -15.43 -4.47 -1.27
CA THR A 44 -16.27 -3.97 -0.16
C THR A 44 -16.59 -2.49 -0.30
N GLY A 45 -15.85 -1.75 -1.13
CA GLY A 45 -15.96 -0.30 -1.26
C GLY A 45 -15.38 0.48 -0.06
N GLU A 46 -14.91 -0.22 0.98
CA GLU A 46 -14.41 0.42 2.20
C GLU A 46 -13.09 1.16 1.96
N PRO A 47 -12.88 2.34 2.58
CA PRO A 47 -11.61 3.06 2.52
C PRO A 47 -10.44 2.19 3.00
N THR A 48 -9.50 1.96 2.10
CA THR A 48 -8.37 1.05 2.30
C THR A 48 -7.07 1.75 1.96
N LEU A 49 -6.06 1.55 2.79
CA LEU A 49 -4.73 2.05 2.49
C LEU A 49 -4.04 1.11 1.51
N ALA A 50 -3.42 1.65 0.47
CA ALA A 50 -2.80 0.84 -0.56
C ALA A 50 -1.44 1.38 -1.01
N PHE A 51 -0.55 0.47 -1.40
CA PHE A 51 0.68 0.81 -2.12
C PHE A 51 1.04 -0.28 -3.13
N VAL A 52 1.82 0.10 -4.15
CA VAL A 52 2.37 -0.85 -5.12
C VAL A 52 3.79 -1.23 -4.73
N THR A 53 4.12 -2.51 -4.82
CA THR A 53 5.48 -2.98 -4.54
C THR A 53 5.90 -4.15 -5.41
N TYR A 54 7.16 -4.52 -5.24
CA TYR A 54 7.84 -5.62 -5.91
C TYR A 54 8.99 -6.09 -5.02
N GLY A 55 9.57 -7.23 -5.39
CA GLY A 55 10.72 -7.78 -4.70
C GLY A 55 10.35 -8.76 -3.60
N ARG A 56 11.32 -9.59 -3.24
CA ARG A 56 11.06 -10.84 -2.51
C ARG A 56 10.86 -10.65 -1.02
N VAL A 57 11.63 -9.76 -0.39
CA VAL A 57 11.73 -9.71 1.08
C VAL A 57 10.39 -9.31 1.72
N LYS A 58 9.86 -8.11 1.40
CA LYS A 58 8.63 -7.65 2.04
C LYS A 58 7.41 -8.48 1.63
N LEU A 59 7.34 -8.94 0.37
CA LEU A 59 6.24 -9.80 -0.09
C LEU A 59 6.27 -11.16 0.60
N ALA A 60 7.45 -11.77 0.79
CA ALA A 60 7.56 -13.02 1.55
C ALA A 60 7.13 -12.85 3.01
N ASN A 61 7.51 -11.73 3.64
CA ASN A 61 7.03 -11.39 4.98
C ASN A 61 5.50 -11.30 5.01
N LEU A 62 4.90 -10.49 4.13
CA LEU A 62 3.45 -10.24 4.11
C LEU A 62 2.62 -11.49 3.78
N ARG A 63 3.09 -12.36 2.88
CA ARG A 63 2.42 -13.64 2.58
C ARG A 63 2.35 -14.57 3.79
N ALA A 64 3.42 -14.60 4.59
CA ALA A 64 3.46 -15.46 5.77
C ALA A 64 2.86 -14.79 7.02
N ARG A 65 2.96 -13.47 7.11
CA ARG A 65 2.64 -12.63 8.28
C ARG A 65 2.07 -11.30 7.77
N PRO A 66 0.76 -11.20 7.58
CA PRO A 66 0.15 -10.05 6.92
C PRO A 66 0.13 -8.79 7.80
N GLN A 67 0.53 -8.87 9.07
CA GLN A 67 0.56 -7.72 9.96
C GLN A 67 1.55 -6.66 9.45
N ILE A 68 1.06 -5.43 9.32
CA ILE A 68 1.82 -4.30 8.81
C ILE A 68 1.44 -3.03 9.56
N ALA A 69 2.46 -2.19 9.80
CA ALA A 69 2.28 -0.83 10.25
C ALA A 69 2.78 0.14 9.18
N VAL A 70 1.99 1.17 8.87
CA VAL A 70 2.32 2.21 7.89
C VAL A 70 2.31 3.56 8.58
N THR A 71 3.46 4.21 8.65
CA THR A 71 3.64 5.48 9.32
C THR A 71 3.84 6.60 8.30
N PHE A 72 2.95 7.59 8.35
CA PHE A 72 3.04 8.85 7.62
C PHE A 72 3.60 9.94 8.53
N ARG A 73 4.37 10.89 7.98
CA ARG A 73 4.96 11.97 8.77
C ARG A 73 5.09 13.29 8.02
N ASN A 74 4.86 14.40 8.72
CA ASN A 74 5.12 15.75 8.27
C ASN A 74 5.88 16.53 9.36
N GLY A 75 7.20 16.66 9.18
CA GLY A 75 8.07 17.11 10.26
C GLY A 75 7.95 16.19 11.48
N TRP A 76 7.60 16.75 12.64
CA TRP A 76 7.39 16.00 13.90
C TRP A 76 6.00 15.40 14.05
N ARG A 77 5.02 15.78 13.23
CA ARG A 77 3.68 15.18 13.25
C ARG A 77 3.72 13.84 12.54
N TRP A 78 3.15 12.81 13.15
CA TRP A 78 3.08 11.49 12.54
C TRP A 78 1.79 10.78 12.93
N ALA A 79 1.34 9.89 12.05
CA ALA A 79 0.28 8.96 12.34
C ALA A 79 0.65 7.58 11.77
N THR A 80 0.27 6.53 12.50
CA THR A 80 0.48 5.15 12.10
C THR A 80 -0.85 4.46 11.90
N VAL A 81 -0.96 3.74 10.80
CA VAL A 81 -2.08 2.86 10.46
C VAL A 81 -1.56 1.42 10.57
N GLU A 82 -2.12 0.66 11.49
CA GLU A 82 -1.89 -0.79 11.60
C GLU A 82 -3.02 -1.55 10.92
N GLY A 83 -2.70 -2.68 10.31
CA GLY A 83 -3.70 -3.53 9.68
C GLY A 83 -3.12 -4.87 9.21
N ASN A 84 -3.94 -5.59 8.46
CA ASN A 84 -3.53 -6.79 7.75
C ASN A 84 -3.46 -6.50 6.25
N ALA A 85 -2.37 -6.91 5.62
CA ALA A 85 -2.18 -6.83 4.20
C ALA A 85 -2.94 -7.94 3.44
N GLU A 86 -3.69 -7.53 2.41
CA GLU A 86 -4.18 -8.38 1.34
C GLU A 86 -3.33 -8.09 0.09
N LEU A 87 -2.75 -9.14 -0.50
CA LEU A 87 -1.87 -9.02 -1.66
C LEU A 87 -2.65 -9.33 -2.93
N ALA A 88 -2.51 -8.48 -3.94
CA ALA A 88 -3.18 -8.58 -5.22
C ALA A 88 -2.16 -8.40 -6.35
N GLY A 89 -1.79 -9.47 -7.03
CA GLY A 89 -0.72 -9.45 -8.03
C GLY A 89 -0.58 -10.75 -8.82
N PRO A 90 0.36 -10.84 -9.77
CA PRO A 90 0.50 -12.03 -10.61
C PRO A 90 0.90 -13.30 -9.83
N ASP A 91 1.57 -13.12 -8.70
CA ASP A 91 1.95 -14.18 -7.76
C ASP A 91 0.97 -14.30 -6.56
N ASP A 92 -0.04 -13.44 -6.52
CA ASP A 92 -1.02 -13.29 -5.45
C ASP A 92 -2.43 -13.13 -6.06
N PRO A 93 -2.96 -14.18 -6.73
CA PRO A 93 -4.24 -14.08 -7.41
C PRO A 93 -5.38 -13.90 -6.41
N GLN A 94 -6.34 -13.06 -6.78
CA GLN A 94 -7.54 -12.82 -5.98
C GLN A 94 -8.78 -13.24 -6.77
N PRO A 95 -9.81 -13.84 -6.14
CA PRO A 95 -11.04 -14.24 -6.85
C PRO A 95 -11.76 -13.08 -7.53
N TRP A 96 -11.61 -11.87 -6.97
CA TRP A 96 -12.21 -10.64 -7.47
C TRP A 96 -11.36 -9.93 -8.52
N LEU A 97 -10.12 -10.36 -8.76
CA LEU A 97 -9.28 -9.89 -9.86
C LEU A 97 -9.57 -10.69 -11.13
N ASN A 98 -10.15 -10.04 -12.14
CA ASN A 98 -10.39 -10.64 -13.45
C ASN A 98 -10.01 -9.68 -14.59
N GLY A 99 -9.68 -10.23 -15.76
CA GLY A 99 -9.32 -9.47 -16.96
C GLY A 99 -8.26 -8.39 -16.68
N ASP A 100 -8.61 -7.14 -16.98
CA ASP A 100 -7.78 -5.96 -16.77
C ASP A 100 -7.76 -5.43 -15.33
N GLY A 101 -8.44 -6.09 -14.38
CA GLY A 101 -8.65 -5.59 -13.02
C GLY A 101 -7.36 -5.23 -12.28
N LEU A 102 -6.32 -6.07 -12.38
CA LEU A 102 -5.03 -5.78 -11.73
C LEU A 102 -4.36 -4.55 -12.33
N ARG A 103 -4.41 -4.41 -13.67
CA ARG A 103 -3.83 -3.28 -14.41
C ARG A 103 -4.47 -1.97 -13.98
N LEU A 104 -5.79 -1.94 -13.90
CA LEU A 104 -6.54 -0.75 -13.45
C LEU A 104 -6.27 -0.44 -11.98
N LEU A 105 -6.24 -1.44 -11.11
CA LEU A 105 -5.96 -1.26 -9.68
C LEU A 105 -4.55 -0.70 -9.44
N LEU A 106 -3.54 -1.17 -10.19
CA LEU A 106 -2.18 -0.62 -10.11
C LEU A 106 -2.15 0.88 -10.43
N ARG A 107 -2.85 1.31 -11.49
CA ARG A 107 -2.97 2.72 -11.86
C ARG A 107 -3.70 3.55 -10.79
N GLU A 108 -4.80 3.02 -10.26
CA GLU A 108 -5.57 3.66 -9.19
C GLU A 108 -4.69 3.90 -7.96
N VAL A 109 -4.01 2.87 -7.48
CA VAL A 109 -3.13 2.95 -6.30
C VAL A 109 -1.95 3.88 -6.54
N PHE A 110 -1.34 3.84 -7.73
CA PHE A 110 -0.27 4.77 -8.08
C PHE A 110 -0.72 6.23 -8.07
N SER A 111 -1.91 6.51 -8.61
CA SER A 111 -2.48 7.86 -8.64
C SER A 111 -2.85 8.33 -7.24
N ALA A 112 -3.47 7.46 -6.44
CA ALA A 112 -3.80 7.73 -5.04
C ALA A 112 -2.57 7.98 -4.17
N ALA A 113 -1.44 7.33 -4.49
CA ALA A 113 -0.15 7.55 -3.86
C ALA A 113 0.60 8.77 -4.44
N GLY A 114 -0.08 9.70 -5.12
CA GLY A 114 0.50 10.95 -5.64
C GLY A 114 1.33 10.80 -6.91
N GLY A 115 1.37 9.61 -7.51
CA GLY A 115 2.02 9.36 -8.78
C GLY A 115 1.30 10.07 -9.94
N LYS A 116 2.08 10.59 -10.89
CA LYS A 116 1.60 11.14 -12.16
C LYS A 116 2.33 10.46 -13.29
N HIS A 117 1.62 10.12 -14.37
CA HIS A 117 2.21 9.48 -15.53
C HIS A 117 1.53 9.98 -16.81
N ASP A 118 2.33 10.33 -17.82
CA ASP A 118 1.84 10.84 -19.10
C ASP A 118 1.63 9.70 -20.12
N ASP A 119 2.41 8.61 -20.02
CA ASP A 119 2.25 7.39 -20.82
C ASP A 119 1.76 6.19 -20.00
N TRP A 120 0.44 6.03 -19.92
CA TRP A 120 -0.15 4.93 -19.18
C TRP A 120 0.06 3.54 -19.83
N ALA A 121 0.42 3.46 -21.11
CA ALA A 121 0.68 2.18 -21.77
C ALA A 121 2.07 1.66 -21.39
N GLU A 122 3.06 2.55 -21.33
CA GLU A 122 4.38 2.23 -20.78
C GLU A 122 4.28 1.79 -19.32
N TYR A 123 3.51 2.53 -18.50
CA TYR A 123 3.26 2.17 -17.10
C TYR A 123 2.75 0.73 -16.97
N ASP A 124 1.70 0.37 -17.72
CA ASP A 124 1.11 -0.96 -17.67
C ASP A 124 2.11 -2.06 -18.05
N ARG A 125 2.89 -1.81 -19.12
CA ARG A 125 3.93 -2.74 -19.57
C ARG A 125 4.98 -2.97 -18.48
N VAL A 126 5.50 -1.89 -17.88
CA VAL A 126 6.51 -1.97 -16.81
C VAL A 126 5.96 -2.69 -15.57
N MET A 127 4.71 -2.39 -15.18
CA MET A 127 4.12 -3.05 -14.01
C MET A 127 3.94 -4.56 -14.22
N ALA A 128 3.55 -4.97 -15.42
CA ALA A 128 3.42 -6.37 -15.79
C ALA A 128 4.78 -7.08 -15.84
N GLU A 129 5.78 -6.49 -16.51
CA GLU A 129 7.15 -7.03 -16.60
C GLU A 129 7.79 -7.22 -15.23
N GLN A 130 7.59 -6.26 -14.32
CA GLN A 130 8.14 -6.31 -12.98
C GLN A 130 7.29 -7.10 -11.99
N ARG A 131 6.19 -7.73 -12.45
CA ARG A 131 5.27 -8.53 -11.64
C ARG A 131 4.82 -7.80 -10.37
N ARG A 132 4.43 -6.53 -10.53
CA ARG A 132 4.10 -5.66 -9.40
C ARG A 132 2.86 -6.17 -8.68
N THR A 133 2.89 -6.07 -7.35
CA THR A 133 1.81 -6.49 -6.45
C THR A 133 1.27 -5.24 -5.76
N VAL A 134 -0.06 -5.14 -5.73
CA VAL A 134 -0.78 -4.19 -4.89
C VAL A 134 -0.88 -4.78 -3.48
N VAL A 135 -0.57 -3.97 -2.48
CA VAL A 135 -0.79 -4.29 -1.08
C VAL A 135 -1.96 -3.44 -0.61
N LEU A 136 -3.09 -4.07 -0.29
CA LEU A 136 -4.27 -3.45 0.31
C LEU A 136 -4.21 -3.67 1.82
N ILE A 137 -4.52 -2.65 2.62
CA ILE A 137 -4.43 -2.70 4.09
C ILE A 137 -5.74 -2.20 4.66
N ALA A 138 -6.54 -3.13 5.15
CA ALA A 138 -7.72 -2.80 5.94
C ALA A 138 -7.25 -2.21 7.29
N PRO A 139 -7.66 -0.98 7.65
CA PRO A 139 -7.23 -0.34 8.88
C PRO A 139 -7.81 -1.06 10.10
N GLY A 140 -6.94 -1.54 11.00
CA GLY A 140 -7.31 -2.10 12.29
C GLY A 140 -7.17 -1.10 13.44
N ARG A 141 -6.09 -0.30 13.42
CA ARG A 141 -5.84 0.74 14.43
C ARG A 141 -5.16 1.94 13.79
N VAL A 142 -5.56 3.14 14.23
CA VAL A 142 -4.92 4.39 13.83
C VAL A 142 -4.56 5.18 15.09
N TYR A 143 -3.33 5.67 15.17
CA TYR A 143 -2.85 6.47 16.28
C TYR A 143 -1.79 7.49 15.82
N SER A 144 -1.63 8.56 16.58
CA SER A 144 -0.72 9.66 16.27
C SER A 144 -0.09 10.23 17.54
N ASN A 145 0.75 11.27 17.39
CA ASN A 145 1.27 12.05 18.50
C ASN A 145 0.45 13.32 18.82
N GLY A 146 -0.80 13.39 18.37
CA GLY A 146 -1.74 14.49 18.65
C GLY A 146 -3.10 14.00 19.13
#